data_AF-A0A7Y6JU50-F1
#
_entry.id   AF-A0A7Y6JU50-F1
#
_cell.length_a   1.000
_cell.length_b   1.000
_cell.length_c   1.000
_cell.angle_alpha   90.00
_cell.angle_beta   90.00
_cell.angle_gamma   90.00
#
_symmetry.space_group_name_H-M   'P 1'
#
loop_
_entity.id
_entity.type
_entity.pdbx_description
1 polymer ?
#
loop_
_entity_poly.entity_id
_entity_poly.type
_entity_poly.pdbx_seq_one_letter_code
_entity_poly.pdbx_strand_id
1 'polypeptide(L)'
;MPVNPDHATLPSAPVLLERSFALADEAATQTFGARFAQAIESVRAASQQAQSAQPGAVSDLAFHGLQVQLVGDLGAGKTTLVRATLRGLGHTGRVRSPTYTLVEPYVLARPAGELALYHFDLYRFSDPSEWADAGFREYFDSGAVCLVEWPQRAGPLLGVPDLVFSLGLVGNMDANADARTLVARAYSESGKACLERC
;
A
#
# COMPACT_ATOMS: atom_id res chain seq x y z
N MET A 1 -24.52 17.67 5.55
CA MET A 1 -24.73 16.28 5.09
C MET A 1 -23.75 15.41 5.85
N PRO A 2 -24.18 14.40 6.63
CA PRO A 2 -23.21 13.48 7.22
C PRO A 2 -22.48 12.76 6.09
N VAL A 3 -21.15 12.84 6.10
CA VAL A 3 -20.29 12.10 5.17
C VAL A 3 -20.53 10.63 5.45
N ASN A 4 -20.91 9.85 4.44
CA ASN A 4 -21.09 8.41 4.59
C ASN A 4 -19.73 7.80 5.01
N PRO A 5 -19.61 7.19 6.21
CA PRO A 5 -18.32 6.73 6.75
C PRO A 5 -17.67 5.63 5.90
N ASP A 6 -18.40 5.05 4.95
CA ASP A 6 -17.91 4.01 4.06
C ASP A 6 -17.29 4.54 2.75
N HIS A 7 -17.50 5.82 2.40
CA HIS A 7 -16.86 6.40 1.21
C HIS A 7 -15.45 6.90 1.54
N ALA A 8 -14.47 6.33 0.87
CA ALA A 8 -13.08 6.74 1.02
C ALA A 8 -12.87 8.18 0.55
N THR A 9 -12.43 9.03 1.47
CA THR A 9 -11.93 10.36 1.18
C THR A 9 -10.48 10.25 0.71
N LEU A 10 -10.23 10.63 -0.54
CA LEU A 10 -8.85 10.77 -1.03
C LEU A 10 -8.15 11.91 -0.28
N PRO A 11 -6.82 11.83 -0.08
CA PRO A 11 -6.05 12.94 0.48
C PRO A 11 -6.24 14.22 -0.34
N SER A 12 -6.28 15.38 0.33
CA SER A 12 -6.35 16.69 -0.33
C SER A 12 -5.01 17.16 -0.92
N ALA A 13 -3.93 16.41 -0.69
CA ALA A 13 -2.61 16.68 -1.22
C ALA A 13 -2.59 16.55 -2.77
N PRO A 14 -1.69 17.27 -3.47
CA PRO A 14 -1.59 17.16 -4.93
C PRO A 14 -1.11 15.76 -5.34
N VAL A 15 -1.76 15.20 -6.36
CA VAL A 15 -1.34 13.94 -6.97
C VAL A 15 -0.16 14.22 -7.91
N LEU A 16 0.96 13.53 -7.69
CA LEU A 16 2.16 13.65 -8.51
C LEU A 16 2.12 12.77 -9.76
N LEU A 17 1.44 11.61 -9.67
CA LEU A 17 1.22 10.69 -10.78
C LEU A 17 -0.05 9.86 -10.54
N GLU A 18 -0.86 9.70 -11.57
CA GLU A 18 -2.01 8.78 -11.58
C GLU A 18 -1.86 7.77 -12.72
N ARG A 19 -2.16 6.50 -12.43
CA ARG A 19 -2.25 5.42 -13.43
C ARG A 19 -3.45 4.53 -13.17
N SER A 20 -4.03 3.98 -14.23
CA SER A 20 -5.14 3.03 -14.16
C SER A 20 -4.73 1.69 -14.76
N PHE A 21 -5.09 0.61 -14.08
CA PHE A 21 -4.77 -0.76 -14.45
C PHE A 21 -6.04 -1.60 -14.49
N ALA A 22 -6.20 -2.37 -15.57
CA ALA A 22 -7.23 -3.39 -15.66
C ALA A 22 -6.71 -4.68 -15.01
N LEU A 23 -7.36 -5.12 -13.94
CA LEU A 23 -7.08 -6.39 -13.28
C LEU A 23 -8.19 -7.37 -13.67
N ALA A 24 -8.05 -7.99 -14.84
CA ALA A 24 -9.11 -8.80 -15.45
C ALA A 24 -9.52 -10.03 -14.63
N ASP A 25 -8.60 -10.53 -13.79
CA ASP A 25 -8.77 -11.70 -12.94
C ASP A 25 -7.74 -11.70 -11.77
N GLU A 26 -7.69 -12.80 -11.02
CA GLU A 26 -6.71 -12.98 -9.94
C GLU A 26 -5.26 -13.00 -10.47
N ALA A 27 -5.00 -13.57 -11.65
CA ALA A 27 -3.64 -13.63 -12.22
C ALA A 27 -3.12 -12.24 -12.62
N ALA A 28 -3.99 -11.37 -13.13
CA ALA A 28 -3.67 -9.97 -13.38
C ALA A 28 -3.34 -9.23 -12.06
N THR A 29 -4.10 -9.50 -10.99
CA THR A 29 -3.81 -8.96 -9.65
C THR A 29 -2.46 -9.46 -9.12
N GLN A 30 -2.16 -10.74 -9.31
CA GLN A 30 -0.86 -11.34 -8.93
C GLN A 30 0.29 -10.69 -9.71
N THR A 31 0.11 -10.48 -11.01
CA THR A 31 1.10 -9.82 -11.89
C THR A 31 1.36 -8.39 -11.45
N PHE A 32 0.31 -7.61 -11.18
CA PHE A 32 0.46 -6.25 -10.67
C PHE A 32 1.18 -6.24 -9.31
N GLY A 33 0.77 -7.10 -8.37
CA GLY A 33 1.42 -7.20 -7.06
C GLY A 33 2.91 -7.57 -7.16
N ALA A 34 3.28 -8.47 -8.07
CA ALA A 34 4.68 -8.83 -8.33
C ALA A 34 5.49 -7.67 -8.93
N ARG A 35 4.90 -6.90 -9.86
CA ARG A 35 5.54 -5.68 -10.39
C ARG A 35 5.73 -4.62 -9.33
N PHE A 36 4.71 -4.40 -8.51
CA PHE A 36 4.81 -3.45 -7.40
C PHE A 36 5.88 -3.86 -6.38
N ALA A 37 6.00 -5.15 -6.07
CA ALA A 37 7.09 -5.67 -5.25
C ALA A 37 8.48 -5.40 -5.86
N GLN A 38 8.65 -5.65 -7.17
CA GLN A 38 9.89 -5.33 -7.88
C GLN A 38 10.18 -3.82 -7.89
N ALA A 39 9.15 -2.99 -7.99
CA ALA A 39 9.28 -1.53 -7.95
C ALA A 39 9.80 -1.05 -6.59
N ILE A 40 9.22 -1.55 -5.48
CA ILE A 40 9.69 -1.25 -4.11
C ILE A 40 11.19 -1.60 -3.99
N GLU A 41 11.57 -2.80 -4.40
CA GLU A 41 12.95 -3.28 -4.32
C GLU A 41 13.90 -2.46 -5.19
N SER A 42 13.48 -2.06 -6.39
CA SER A 42 14.27 -1.23 -7.29
C SER A 42 14.50 0.17 -6.71
N VAL A 43 13.49 0.78 -6.10
CA VAL A 43 13.61 2.10 -5.45
C VAL A 43 14.52 2.01 -4.23
N ARG A 44 14.37 0.98 -3.40
CA ARG A 44 15.27 0.73 -2.24
C ARG A 44 16.72 0.57 -2.67
N ALA A 45 16.98 -0.25 -3.69
CA ALA A 45 18.33 -0.45 -4.21
C ALA A 45 18.93 0.85 -4.77
N ALA A 46 18.15 1.63 -5.53
CA ALA A 46 18.58 2.91 -6.06
C ALA A 46 18.92 3.92 -4.94
N SER A 47 18.09 3.98 -3.89
CA SER A 47 18.33 4.81 -2.71
C SER A 47 19.66 4.45 -2.03
N GLN A 48 19.94 3.15 -1.83
CA GLN A 48 21.18 2.70 -1.19
C GLN A 48 22.42 3.01 -2.03
N GLN A 49 22.32 2.82 -3.35
CA GLN A 49 23.39 3.17 -4.27
C GLN A 49 23.69 4.66 -4.23
N ALA A 50 22.67 5.52 -4.28
CA ALA A 50 22.82 6.96 -4.18
C ALA A 50 23.48 7.38 -2.84
N GLN A 51 23.04 6.80 -1.73
CA GLN A 51 23.58 7.09 -0.40
C GLN A 51 25.03 6.60 -0.22
N SER A 52 25.41 5.49 -0.87
CA SER A 52 26.79 5.01 -0.87
C SER A 52 27.72 5.88 -1.72
N ALA A 53 27.22 6.46 -2.82
CA ALA A 53 27.98 7.34 -3.70
C ALA A 53 28.21 8.72 -3.08
N GLN A 54 27.23 9.24 -2.33
CA GLN A 54 27.32 10.51 -1.61
C GLN A 54 26.73 10.39 -0.19
N PRO A 55 27.51 9.91 0.79
CA PRO A 55 27.06 9.80 2.17
C PRO A 55 26.69 11.18 2.76
N GLY A 56 25.48 11.28 3.34
CA GLY A 56 24.99 12.51 3.98
C GLY A 56 24.28 13.50 3.05
N ALA A 57 24.21 13.24 1.75
CA ALA A 57 23.35 14.01 0.85
C ALA A 57 21.87 13.65 1.11
N VAL A 58 21.04 14.67 1.34
CA VAL A 58 19.58 14.52 1.32
C VAL A 58 19.16 14.36 -0.14
N SER A 59 18.59 13.22 -0.48
CA SER A 59 18.08 12.94 -1.82
C SER A 59 16.58 12.76 -1.76
N ASP A 60 15.84 13.39 -2.67
CA ASP A 60 14.40 13.16 -2.85
C ASP A 60 14.09 11.70 -3.25
N LEU A 61 15.12 10.93 -3.65
CA LEU A 61 15.04 9.51 -3.97
C LEU A 61 15.42 8.60 -2.79
N ALA A 62 15.71 9.17 -1.61
CA ALA A 62 15.98 8.38 -0.43
C ALA A 62 14.71 7.63 0.01
N PHE A 63 14.84 6.32 0.21
CA PHE A 63 13.72 5.48 0.63
C PHE A 63 13.58 5.54 2.15
N HIS A 64 12.51 6.20 2.60
CA HIS A 64 12.20 6.41 4.03
C HIS A 64 11.02 5.55 4.52
N GLY A 65 10.72 4.45 3.81
CA GLY A 65 9.49 3.69 3.97
C GLY A 65 8.51 3.95 2.84
N LEU A 66 7.36 3.28 2.90
CA LEU A 66 6.29 3.47 1.91
C LEU A 66 4.92 3.16 2.52
N GLN A 67 4.07 4.17 2.65
CA GLN A 67 2.69 4.04 3.08
C GLN A 67 1.76 3.93 1.87
N VAL A 68 1.11 2.78 1.72
CA VAL A 68 0.15 2.49 0.66
C VAL A 68 -1.23 2.30 1.26
N GLN A 69 -2.17 3.14 0.88
CA GLN A 69 -3.56 3.07 1.31
C GLN A 69 -4.41 2.33 0.26
N LEU A 70 -5.04 1.23 0.66
CA LEU A 70 -5.91 0.41 -0.19
C LEU A 70 -7.38 0.73 0.09
N VAL A 71 -8.04 1.28 -0.92
CA VAL A 71 -9.41 1.74 -0.91
C VAL A 71 -10.25 0.87 -1.84
N GLY A 72 -11.48 0.58 -1.45
CA GLY A 72 -12.45 -0.13 -2.28
C GLY A 72 -13.47 -0.86 -1.42
N ASP A 73 -14.58 -1.26 -2.03
CA ASP A 73 -15.68 -1.93 -1.33
C ASP A 73 -15.28 -3.30 -0.76
N LEU A 74 -16.16 -3.88 0.04
CA LEU A 74 -16.01 -5.27 0.48
C LEU A 74 -15.96 -6.19 -0.75
N GLY A 75 -14.94 -7.05 -0.82
CA GLY A 75 -14.73 -7.92 -1.99
C GLY A 75 -14.02 -7.28 -3.18
N ALA A 76 -13.64 -5.99 -3.11
CA ALA A 76 -12.91 -5.31 -4.19
C ALA A 76 -11.49 -5.88 -4.45
N GLY A 77 -10.97 -6.74 -3.57
CA GLY A 77 -9.69 -7.44 -3.77
C GLY A 77 -8.48 -6.81 -3.06
N LYS A 78 -8.69 -5.90 -2.10
CA LYS A 78 -7.63 -5.26 -1.29
C LYS A 78 -6.65 -6.27 -0.68
N THR A 79 -7.12 -7.22 0.13
CA THR A 79 -6.26 -8.28 0.69
C THR A 79 -5.61 -9.18 -0.37
N THR A 80 -6.26 -9.40 -1.51
CA THR A 80 -5.68 -10.17 -2.62
C THR A 80 -4.48 -9.44 -3.21
N LEU A 81 -4.56 -8.11 -3.36
CA LEU A 81 -3.45 -7.28 -3.79
C LEU A 81 -2.31 -7.27 -2.76
N VAL A 82 -2.61 -7.11 -1.47
CA VAL A 82 -1.59 -7.21 -0.39
C VAL A 82 -0.85 -8.55 -0.46
N ARG A 83 -1.59 -9.65 -0.57
CA ARG A 83 -1.02 -11.00 -0.70
C ARG A 83 -0.15 -11.13 -1.95
N ALA A 84 -0.59 -10.59 -3.08
CA ALA A 84 0.19 -10.60 -4.32
C ALA A 84 1.52 -9.86 -4.16
N THR A 85 1.51 -8.68 -3.53
CA THR A 85 2.73 -7.90 -3.24
C THR A 85 3.66 -8.65 -2.28
N LEU A 86 3.16 -9.19 -1.16
CA LEU A 86 3.96 -9.96 -0.22
C LEU A 86 4.61 -11.19 -0.87
N ARG A 87 3.87 -11.91 -1.72
CA ARG A 87 4.42 -13.03 -2.52
C ARG A 87 5.50 -12.56 -3.47
N GLY A 88 5.31 -11.44 -4.15
CA GLY A 88 6.33 -10.81 -5.02
C GLY A 88 7.59 -10.42 -4.26
N LEU A 89 7.46 -10.03 -2.99
CA LEU A 89 8.58 -9.76 -2.08
C LEU A 89 9.20 -11.04 -1.48
N GLY A 90 8.73 -12.22 -1.85
CA GLY A 90 9.30 -13.51 -1.47
C GLY A 90 8.67 -14.15 -0.21
N HIS A 91 7.59 -13.59 0.34
CA HIS A 91 6.87 -14.24 1.43
C HIS A 91 6.14 -15.51 0.93
N THR A 92 6.43 -16.65 1.56
CA THR A 92 5.85 -17.96 1.20
C THR A 92 4.75 -18.42 2.16
N GLY A 93 4.58 -17.71 3.28
CA GLY A 93 3.58 -18.01 4.30
C GLY A 93 2.15 -17.65 3.89
N ARG A 94 1.22 -17.93 4.81
CA ARG A 94 -0.19 -17.60 4.61
C ARG A 94 -0.43 -16.13 4.92
N VAL A 95 -0.89 -15.38 3.92
CA VAL A 95 -1.35 -13.99 4.09
C VAL A 95 -2.87 -13.95 4.17
N ARG A 96 -3.38 -13.54 5.34
CA ARG A 96 -4.80 -13.30 5.61
C ARG A 96 -5.00 -11.84 6.02
N SER A 97 -6.21 -11.32 5.89
CA SER A 97 -6.52 -10.01 6.46
C SER A 97 -6.45 -10.06 7.99
N PRO A 98 -5.72 -9.15 8.65
CA PRO A 98 -5.65 -9.03 10.10
C PRO A 98 -6.87 -8.28 10.65
N THR A 99 -8.09 -8.55 10.19
CA THR A 99 -9.29 -7.77 10.57
C THR A 99 -9.51 -7.64 12.08
N TYR A 100 -9.07 -8.63 12.88
CA TYR A 100 -9.22 -8.63 14.34
C TYR A 100 -7.95 -8.19 15.09
N THR A 101 -6.76 -8.47 14.54
CA THR A 101 -5.48 -8.03 15.14
C THR A 101 -5.10 -6.63 14.69
N LEU A 102 -5.80 -6.08 13.69
CA LEU A 102 -5.61 -4.81 12.99
C LEU A 102 -4.30 -4.69 12.22
N VAL A 103 -3.23 -5.33 12.67
CA VAL A 103 -1.91 -5.36 12.03
C VAL A 103 -1.33 -6.78 12.01
N GLU A 104 -0.62 -7.10 10.95
CA GLU A 104 0.23 -8.30 10.82
C GLU A 104 1.63 -7.88 10.33
N PRO A 105 2.71 -8.15 11.09
CA PRO A 105 4.07 -7.82 10.69
C PRO A 105 4.71 -8.90 9.82
N TYR A 106 5.52 -8.47 8.85
CA TYR A 106 6.31 -9.33 7.98
C TYR A 106 7.74 -8.81 7.92
N VAL A 107 8.71 -9.70 8.19
CA VAL A 107 10.13 -9.40 8.06
C VAL A 107 10.68 -10.24 6.91
N LEU A 108 11.16 -9.57 5.86
CA LEU A 108 11.56 -10.20 4.61
C LEU A 108 13.05 -9.97 4.36
N ALA A 109 13.82 -11.05 4.23
CA ALA A 109 15.20 -10.97 3.79
C ALA A 109 15.24 -10.60 2.30
N ARG A 110 15.77 -9.41 1.97
CA ARG A 110 15.83 -8.88 0.60
C ARG A 110 17.27 -8.53 0.20
N PRO A 111 17.59 -8.46 -1.11
CA PRO A 111 18.94 -8.11 -1.57
C PRO A 111 19.45 -6.76 -1.06
N ALA A 112 18.55 -5.78 -0.91
CA ALA A 112 18.83 -4.46 -0.33
C ALA A 112 18.73 -4.45 1.21
N GLY A 113 18.99 -5.59 1.87
CA GLY A 113 18.82 -5.74 3.32
C GLY A 113 17.38 -5.99 3.75
N GLU A 114 17.20 -6.28 5.03
CA GLU A 114 15.90 -6.64 5.62
C GLU A 114 14.82 -5.59 5.32
N LEU A 115 13.62 -6.06 4.98
CA LEU A 115 12.43 -5.24 4.77
C LEU A 115 11.38 -5.59 5.82
N ALA A 116 11.06 -4.62 6.68
CA ALA A 116 9.85 -4.65 7.48
C ALA A 116 8.65 -4.22 6.61
N LEU A 117 7.60 -5.03 6.62
CA LEU A 117 6.31 -4.70 6.03
C LEU A 117 5.20 -4.95 7.05
N TYR A 118 4.30 -3.99 7.21
CA TYR A 118 3.13 -4.10 8.06
C TYR A 118 1.86 -4.08 7.22
N HIS A 119 1.06 -5.13 7.34
CA HIS A 119 -0.27 -5.18 6.74
C HIS A 119 -1.28 -4.73 7.79
N PHE A 120 -1.96 -3.62 7.54
CA PHE A 120 -3.07 -3.15 8.36
C PHE A 120 -4.40 -3.46 7.69
N ASP A 121 -5.38 -3.91 8.47
CA ASP A 121 -6.79 -3.91 8.07
C ASP A 121 -7.62 -3.21 9.15
N LEU A 122 -8.05 -1.99 8.83
CA LEU A 122 -8.74 -1.12 9.75
C LEU A 122 -10.27 -1.25 9.66
N TYR A 123 -10.81 -2.26 8.98
CA TYR A 123 -12.27 -2.41 8.81
C TYR A 123 -13.04 -2.36 10.13
N ARG A 124 -12.46 -2.93 11.19
CA ARG A 124 -13.03 -2.96 12.56
C ARG A 124 -12.47 -1.89 13.49
N PHE A 125 -11.58 -1.03 13.02
CA PHE A 125 -11.08 0.09 13.81
C PHE A 125 -12.18 1.15 13.92
N SER A 126 -12.71 1.36 15.13
CA SER A 126 -13.82 2.28 15.38
C SER A 126 -13.49 3.42 16.33
N ASP A 127 -12.45 3.30 17.15
CA ASP A 127 -12.08 4.32 18.12
C ASP A 127 -10.68 4.89 17.84
N PRO A 128 -10.58 6.17 17.45
CA PRO A 128 -9.31 6.88 17.28
C PRO A 128 -8.37 6.82 18.49
N SER A 129 -8.87 6.67 19.73
CA SER A 129 -8.03 6.58 20.93
C SER A 129 -7.17 5.32 20.94
N GLU A 130 -7.66 4.21 20.38
CA GLU A 130 -6.93 2.95 20.25
C GLU A 130 -5.65 3.10 19.39
N TRP A 131 -5.59 4.13 18.53
CA TRP A 131 -4.39 4.39 17.70
C TRP A 131 -3.15 4.65 18.55
N ALA A 132 -3.30 5.47 19.59
CA ALA A 132 -2.21 5.81 20.48
C ALA A 132 -1.90 4.65 21.43
N ASP A 133 -2.94 4.02 21.98
CA ASP A 133 -2.80 2.90 22.93
C ASP A 133 -2.13 1.67 22.29
N ALA A 134 -2.41 1.41 21.00
CA ALA A 134 -1.80 0.33 20.24
C ALA A 134 -0.40 0.67 19.67
N GLY A 135 0.07 1.90 19.84
CA GLY A 135 1.37 2.34 19.34
C GLY A 135 1.48 2.35 17.80
N PHE A 136 0.37 2.45 17.07
CA PHE A 136 0.37 2.29 15.61
C PHE A 136 1.24 3.31 14.88
N ARG A 137 1.39 4.51 15.44
CA ARG A 137 2.26 5.56 14.90
C ARG A 137 3.70 5.08 14.68
N GLU A 138 4.24 4.29 15.59
CA GLU A 138 5.64 3.85 15.54
C GLU A 138 5.93 3.00 14.30
N TYR A 139 4.93 2.25 13.81
CA TYR A 139 5.07 1.45 12.60
C TYR A 139 5.26 2.32 11.35
N PHE A 140 4.52 3.42 11.23
CA PHE A 140 4.63 4.34 10.10
C PHE A 140 5.92 5.16 10.16
N ASP A 141 6.39 5.49 11.36
CA ASP A 141 7.63 6.24 11.58
C ASP A 141 8.90 5.35 11.47
N SER A 142 8.76 4.02 11.41
CA SER A 142 9.88 3.07 11.43
C SER A 142 10.67 2.93 10.11
N GLY A 143 10.22 3.58 9.03
CA GLY A 143 10.79 3.40 7.69
C GLY A 143 10.39 2.10 7.00
N ALA A 144 9.35 1.44 7.49
CA ALA A 144 8.79 0.23 6.91
C ALA A 144 7.86 0.50 5.72
N VAL A 145 7.49 -0.57 5.02
CA VAL A 145 6.35 -0.54 4.07
C VAL A 145 5.07 -0.81 4.84
N CYS A 146 4.09 0.08 4.76
CA CYS A 146 2.78 -0.10 5.39
C CYS A 146 1.70 -0.25 4.31
N LEU A 147 1.03 -1.39 4.27
CA LEU A 147 -0.11 -1.65 3.38
C LEU A 147 -1.40 -1.57 4.20
N VAL A 148 -2.19 -0.51 4.01
CA VAL A 148 -3.32 -0.18 4.88
C VAL A 148 -4.64 -0.36 4.15
N GLU A 149 -5.39 -1.42 4.48
CA GLU A 149 -6.77 -1.57 4.04
C GLU A 149 -7.71 -0.72 4.91
N TRP A 150 -8.75 -0.17 4.28
CA TRP A 150 -9.76 0.68 4.94
C TRP A 150 -9.18 1.93 5.63
N PRO A 151 -8.31 2.71 4.95
CA PRO A 151 -7.64 3.86 5.53
C PRO A 151 -8.61 4.93 6.08
N GLN A 152 -9.83 5.01 5.52
CA GLN A 152 -10.86 5.95 5.97
C GLN A 152 -11.26 5.76 7.45
N ARG A 153 -11.02 4.59 8.03
CA ARG A 153 -11.33 4.28 9.43
C ARG A 153 -10.39 5.01 10.39
N ALA A 154 -9.12 5.18 10.02
CA ALA A 154 -8.17 6.01 10.77
C ALA A 154 -8.13 7.47 10.27
N GLY A 155 -8.51 7.72 9.02
CA GLY A 155 -8.66 9.06 8.47
C GLY A 155 -7.38 9.90 8.65
N PRO A 156 -7.47 11.12 9.23
CA PRO A 156 -6.31 12.01 9.40
C PRO A 156 -5.16 11.45 10.22
N LEU A 157 -5.38 10.42 11.06
CA LEU A 157 -4.33 9.78 11.85
C LEU A 157 -3.22 9.16 10.99
N LEU A 158 -3.55 8.77 9.76
CA LEU A 158 -2.63 8.16 8.80
C LEU A 158 -1.72 9.17 8.09
N GLY A 159 -1.98 10.48 8.18
CA GLY A 159 -1.24 11.48 7.41
C GLY A 159 -1.44 11.38 5.89
N VAL A 160 -0.52 11.98 5.14
CA VAL A 160 -0.50 11.92 3.67
C VAL A 160 0.24 10.64 3.24
N PRO A 161 -0.41 9.71 2.53
CA PRO A 161 0.25 8.48 2.08
C PRO A 161 1.23 8.74 0.95
N ASP A 162 2.12 7.79 0.66
CA ASP A 162 2.91 7.80 -0.56
C ASP A 162 2.08 7.40 -1.78
N LEU A 163 1.19 6.40 -1.59
CA LEU A 163 0.34 5.83 -2.61
C LEU A 163 -1.08 5.58 -2.12
N VAL A 164 -2.05 5.81 -2.99
CA VAL A 164 -3.43 5.34 -2.82
C VAL A 164 -3.80 4.42 -3.98
N PHE A 165 -4.25 3.21 -3.65
CA PHE A 165 -4.74 2.19 -4.56
C PHE A 165 -6.26 2.06 -4.39
N SER A 166 -7.02 2.61 -5.34
CA SER A 166 -8.49 2.51 -5.37
C SER A 166 -8.92 1.36 -6.26
N LEU A 167 -9.52 0.32 -5.67
CA LEU A 167 -10.05 -0.85 -6.37
C LEU A 167 -11.57 -0.73 -6.54
N GLY A 168 -12.03 -0.87 -7.80
CA GLY A 168 -13.43 -0.89 -8.16
C GLY A 168 -13.83 -2.19 -8.86
N LEU A 169 -15.06 -2.64 -8.63
CA LEU A 169 -15.67 -3.74 -9.38
C LEU A 169 -16.05 -3.27 -10.79
N VAL A 170 -15.76 -4.08 -11.81
CA VAL A 170 -16.25 -3.81 -13.17
C VAL A 170 -17.67 -4.37 -13.27
N GLY A 171 -18.66 -3.52 -12.97
CA GLY A 171 -20.07 -3.91 -13.01
C GLY A 171 -20.61 -3.93 -14.43
N ASN A 172 -20.53 -5.08 -15.12
CA ASN A 172 -21.37 -5.39 -16.28
C ASN A 172 -21.81 -6.85 -16.18
N MET A 173 -23.10 -7.13 -16.46
CA MET A 173 -23.71 -8.47 -16.35
C MET A 173 -23.05 -9.53 -17.24
N ASP A 174 -22.25 -9.12 -18.23
CA ASP A 174 -21.54 -9.99 -19.18
C ASP A 174 -20.00 -10.00 -18.96
N ALA A 175 -19.49 -9.25 -17.99
CA ALA A 175 -18.06 -9.18 -17.69
C ALA A 175 -17.67 -10.24 -16.64
N ASN A 176 -16.42 -10.70 -16.71
CA ASN A 176 -15.84 -11.58 -15.69
C ASN A 176 -16.08 -10.99 -14.29
N ALA A 177 -16.80 -11.71 -13.41
CA ALA A 177 -17.13 -11.27 -12.06
C ALA A 177 -15.88 -10.98 -11.20
N ASP A 178 -14.72 -11.46 -11.62
CA ASP A 178 -13.42 -11.24 -10.98
C ASP A 178 -12.66 -10.01 -11.52
N ALA A 179 -13.18 -9.35 -12.56
CA ALA A 179 -12.54 -8.15 -13.11
C ALA A 179 -12.62 -6.97 -12.13
N ARG A 180 -11.49 -6.29 -11.94
CA ARG A 180 -11.35 -5.07 -11.14
C ARG A 180 -10.65 -4.00 -11.96
N THR A 181 -10.91 -2.74 -11.62
CA THR A 181 -10.07 -1.61 -12.02
C THR A 181 -9.30 -1.13 -10.81
N LEU A 182 -7.99 -0.97 -10.96
CA LEU A 182 -7.13 -0.33 -9.97
C LEU A 182 -6.71 1.04 -10.47
N VAL A 183 -7.07 2.09 -9.73
CA VAL A 183 -6.53 3.44 -9.94
C VAL A 183 -5.50 3.72 -8.85
N ALA A 184 -4.25 3.91 -9.25
CA ALA A 184 -3.13 4.19 -8.38
C ALA A 184 -2.73 5.67 -8.47
N ARG A 185 -2.61 6.33 -7.32
CA ARG A 185 -2.22 7.74 -7.20
C ARG A 185 -1.01 7.86 -6.29
N ALA A 186 0.03 8.54 -6.75
CA ALA A 186 1.22 8.86 -5.97
C ALA A 186 1.15 10.29 -5.42
N TYR A 187 1.57 10.46 -4.17
CA TYR A 187 1.59 11.74 -3.46
C TYR A 187 2.98 12.09 -2.91
N SER A 188 3.94 11.18 -3.04
CA SER A 188 5.36 11.40 -2.73
C SER A 188 6.25 10.98 -3.90
N GLU A 189 7.51 11.44 -3.92
CA GLU A 189 8.49 11.02 -4.95
C GLU A 189 8.81 9.53 -4.87
N SER A 190 8.87 8.94 -3.66
CA SER A 190 9.05 7.48 -3.49
C SER A 190 7.86 6.69 -4.04
N GLY A 191 6.62 7.14 -3.76
CA GLY A 191 5.40 6.55 -4.32
C GLY A 191 5.36 6.67 -5.84
N LYS A 192 5.70 7.84 -6.37
CA LYS A 192 5.77 8.09 -7.82
C LYS A 192 6.82 7.21 -8.49
N ALA A 193 8.03 7.12 -7.93
CA ALA A 193 9.09 6.26 -8.44
C ALA A 193 8.67 4.78 -8.46
N CYS A 194 7.93 4.31 -7.44
CA CYS A 194 7.38 2.96 -7.47
C CYS A 194 6.34 2.80 -8.59
N LEU A 195 5.42 3.75 -8.73
CA LEU A 195 4.32 3.69 -9.69
C LEU A 195 4.79 3.79 -11.16
N GLU A 196 5.87 4.52 -11.44
CA GLU A 196 6.49 4.59 -12.77
C GLU A 196 7.04 3.24 -13.25
N ARG A 197 7.37 2.35 -12.30
CA ARG A 197 7.93 1.01 -12.54
C ARG A 197 6.86 -0.10 -12.59
N CYS A 198 5.57 0.25 -12.47
CA CYS A 198 4.43 -0.69 -12.50
C CYS A 198 3.74 -0.77 -13.86
#